data_AF-G9I941-F1
#
_entry.id   AF-G9I941-F1
#
_cell.length_a   1.000
_cell.length_b   1.000
_cell.length_c   1.000
_cell.angle_alpha   90.00
_cell.angle_beta   90.00
_cell.angle_gamma   90.00
#
_symmetry.space_group_name_H-M   'P 1'
#
loop_
_entity.id
_entity.type
_entity.pdbx_description
1 polymer ?
#
loop_
_entity_poly.entity_id
_entity_poly.type
_entity_poly.pdbx_seq_one_letter_code
_entity_poly.pdbx_strand_id
1 'polypeptide(L)'
;MMCTFSVVPSPKVSDTVVEPYNATLSVHQLVENSDETFCIDNEALYDICFRTLKLSTPTYGDLNHLVSIVMSGVTTCLRFPGQLNSDL
;
A
#
# COMPACT_ATOMS: atom_id res chain seq x y z
N MET A 1 11.59 -7.81 -13.38
CA MET A 1 10.80 -6.67 -12.92
C MET A 1 10.62 -6.79 -11.41
N MET A 2 11.06 -5.80 -10.64
CA MET A 2 10.89 -5.72 -9.20
C MET A 2 9.78 -4.72 -8.89
N CYS A 3 8.59 -5.24 -8.59
CA CYS A 3 7.45 -4.44 -8.11
C CYS A 3 7.40 -4.49 -6.57
N THR A 4 7.15 -3.37 -5.92
CA THR A 4 7.04 -3.29 -4.46
C THR A 4 5.70 -2.72 -4.00
N PHE A 5 5.22 -3.16 -2.84
CA PHE A 5 4.05 -2.59 -2.16
C PHE A 5 4.54 -1.93 -0.87
N SER A 6 4.69 -0.61 -0.88
CA SER A 6 5.36 0.14 0.18
C SER A 6 4.36 0.97 0.98
N VAL A 7 4.28 0.72 2.29
CA VAL A 7 3.52 1.57 3.20
C VAL A 7 4.33 2.84 3.48
N VAL A 8 3.78 3.98 3.08
CA VAL A 8 4.43 5.30 3.24
C VAL A 8 4.01 5.94 4.57
N PRO A 9 4.89 6.77 5.18
CA PRO A 9 4.56 7.43 6.44
C PRO A 9 3.40 8.41 6.28
N SER A 10 2.58 8.54 7.33
CA SER A 10 1.50 9.54 7.42
C SER A 10 1.74 10.47 8.60
N PRO A 11 1.52 11.80 8.46
CA PRO A 11 1.67 12.76 9.55
C PRO A 11 0.76 12.50 10.76
N LYS A 12 -0.44 11.94 10.56
CA LYS A 12 -1.45 11.78 11.62
C LYS A 12 -1.42 10.42 12.29
N VAL A 13 -0.82 9.43 11.63
CA VAL A 13 -0.73 8.03 12.09
C VAL A 13 0.73 7.61 12.32
N SER A 14 1.65 8.57 12.34
CA SER A 14 3.07 8.34 12.58
C SER A 14 3.31 7.94 14.04
N ASP A 15 3.93 6.79 14.26
CA ASP A 15 4.34 6.32 15.59
C ASP A 15 5.79 6.70 15.92
N THR A 16 6.60 7.06 14.90
CA THR A 16 8.02 7.35 15.09
C THR A 16 8.44 8.70 14.52
N VAL A 17 9.07 9.53 15.36
CA VAL A 17 9.56 10.88 14.97
C VAL A 17 10.65 10.85 13.90
N VAL A 18 11.26 9.69 13.63
CA VAL A 18 12.33 9.50 12.64
C VAL A 18 11.82 8.95 11.29
N GLU A 19 10.50 8.73 11.15
CA GLU A 19 9.89 8.29 9.89
C GLU A 19 10.31 9.11 8.66
N PRO A 20 10.41 10.45 8.72
CA PRO A 20 10.87 11.24 7.57
C PRO A 20 12.28 10.87 7.09
N TYR A 21 13.19 10.56 8.02
CA TYR A 21 14.55 10.14 7.68
C TYR A 21 14.56 8.76 7.04
N ASN A 22 13.83 7.81 7.64
CA ASN A 22 13.72 6.44 7.12
C ASN A 22 13.08 6.42 5.73
N ALA A 23 12.01 7.19 5.52
CA ALA A 23 11.33 7.28 4.25
C ALA A 23 12.23 7.92 3.19
N THR A 24 12.92 9.01 3.50
CA THR A 24 13.83 9.68 2.54
C THR A 24 14.94 8.73 2.07
N LEU A 25 15.59 8.02 3.00
CA LEU A 25 16.65 7.07 2.67
C LEU A 25 16.14 5.85 1.90
N SER A 26 14.97 5.33 2.27
CA SER A 26 14.38 4.15 1.63
C SER A 26 13.87 4.46 0.22
N VAL A 27 13.22 5.61 0.04
CA VAL A 27 12.70 6.04 -1.27
C VAL A 27 13.84 6.23 -2.28
N HIS A 28 15.00 6.74 -1.84
CA HIS A 28 16.17 6.83 -2.72
C HIS A 28 16.55 5.46 -3.30
N GLN A 29 16.54 4.40 -2.49
CA GLN A 29 16.81 3.03 -2.96
C GLN A 29 15.68 2.48 -3.84
N LEU A 30 14.43 2.78 -3.54
CA LEU A 30 13.29 2.36 -4.37
C LEU A 30 13.36 2.98 -5.77
N VAL A 31 13.74 4.25 -5.88
CA VAL A 31 13.90 4.94 -7.18
C VAL A 31 14.95 4.29 -8.06
N GLU A 32 16.04 3.79 -7.47
CA GLU A 32 17.14 3.19 -8.23
C GLU A 32 16.91 1.71 -8.59
N ASN A 33 16.18 0.97 -7.74
CA ASN A 33 16.13 -0.49 -7.80
C ASN A 33 14.75 -1.08 -8.09
N SER A 34 13.66 -0.33 -7.93
CA SER A 34 12.30 -0.82 -8.25
C SER A 34 11.88 -0.37 -9.63
N ASP A 35 11.25 -1.28 -10.39
CA ASP A 35 10.63 -0.95 -11.67
C ASP A 35 9.25 -0.30 -11.46
N GLU A 36 8.57 -0.68 -10.38
CA GLU A 36 7.27 -0.14 -9.99
C GLU A 36 7.13 -0.18 -8.46
N THR A 37 6.53 0.86 -7.87
CA THR A 37 6.23 0.93 -6.45
C THR A 37 4.79 1.39 -6.23
N PHE A 38 4.00 0.53 -5.60
CA PHE A 38 2.65 0.85 -5.13
C PHE A 38 2.75 1.50 -3.75
N CYS A 39 2.51 2.80 -3.68
CA CYS A 39 2.50 3.55 -2.43
C CYS A 39 1.16 3.37 -1.69
N ILE A 40 1.22 2.84 -0.47
CA ILE A 40 0.06 2.59 0.40
C ILE A 40 0.10 3.59 1.56
N ASP A 41 -0.89 4.46 1.64
CA ASP A 41 -1.02 5.44 2.72
C ASP A 41 -1.97 4.93 3.81
N ASN A 42 -1.44 4.76 5.03
CA ASN A 42 -2.24 4.34 6.18
C ASN A 42 -3.35 5.35 6.50
N GLU A 43 -3.12 6.66 6.37
CA GLU A 43 -4.16 7.66 6.66
C GLU A 43 -5.33 7.54 5.69
N ALA A 44 -5.05 7.36 4.41
CA ALA A 44 -6.07 7.11 3.41
C ALA A 44 -6.85 5.82 3.70
N LEU A 45 -6.17 4.75 4.14
CA LEU A 45 -6.84 3.50 4.54
C LEU A 45 -7.72 3.70 5.79
N TYR A 46 -7.24 4.41 6.80
CA TYR A 46 -8.04 4.76 7.98
C TYR A 46 -9.29 5.58 7.59
N ASP A 47 -9.13 6.56 6.69
CA ASP A 47 -10.24 7.36 6.17
C ASP A 47 -11.27 6.50 5.40
N ILE A 48 -10.83 5.52 4.60
CA ILE A 48 -11.73 4.57 3.92
C ILE A 48 -12.48 3.71 4.94
N CYS A 49 -11.79 3.12 5.91
CA CYS A 49 -12.40 2.30 6.95
C CYS A 49 -13.45 3.09 7.76
N PHE A 50 -13.13 4.32 8.11
CA PHE A 50 -14.02 5.17 8.91
C PHE A 50 -15.20 5.70 8.08
N ARG A 51 -14.94 6.31 6.93
CA ARG A 51 -15.97 7.02 6.14
C ARG A 51 -16.81 6.08 5.28
N THR A 52 -16.20 5.06 4.69
CA THR A 52 -16.88 4.17 3.75
C THR A 52 -17.39 2.91 4.44
N LEU A 53 -16.52 2.21 5.19
CA LEU A 53 -16.89 0.97 5.87
C LEU A 53 -17.60 1.19 7.21
N LYS A 54 -17.67 2.45 7.68
CA LYS A 54 -18.35 2.87 8.92
C LYS A 54 -17.80 2.17 10.17
N LEU A 55 -16.52 1.81 10.15
CA LEU A 55 -15.82 1.27 11.31
C LEU A 55 -15.41 2.41 12.24
N SER A 56 -15.95 2.42 13.47
CA SER A 56 -15.70 3.49 14.45
C SER A 56 -14.26 3.52 14.96
N THR A 57 -13.62 2.35 15.02
CA THR A 57 -12.23 2.17 15.50
C THR A 57 -11.52 1.15 14.60
N PRO A 58 -11.04 1.57 13.41
CA PRO A 58 -10.33 0.67 12.51
C PRO A 58 -9.06 0.14 13.18
N THR A 59 -8.76 -1.15 12.95
CA THR A 59 -7.54 -1.81 13.43
C THR A 59 -6.59 -2.10 12.28
N TYR A 60 -5.31 -2.38 12.56
CA TYR A 60 -4.39 -2.85 11.53
C TYR A 60 -4.87 -4.12 10.81
N GLY A 61 -5.70 -4.95 11.46
CA GLY A 61 -6.34 -6.09 10.80
C GLY A 61 -7.26 -5.67 9.65
N ASP A 62 -8.07 -4.63 9.87
CA ASP A 62 -8.98 -4.08 8.86
C ASP A 62 -8.21 -3.43 7.70
N LEU A 63 -7.15 -2.68 8.02
CA LEU A 63 -6.28 -2.05 7.03
C LEU A 63 -5.57 -3.11 6.17
N ASN A 64 -4.98 -4.12 6.81
CA ASN A 64 -4.28 -5.20 6.11
C ASN A 64 -5.24 -6.02 5.24
N HIS A 65 -6.51 -6.16 5.65
CA HIS A 65 -7.52 -6.78 4.81
C HIS A 65 -7.75 -5.98 3.51
N LEU A 66 -7.88 -4.65 3.58
CA LEU A 66 -7.98 -3.80 2.39
C LEU A 66 -6.74 -3.91 1.50
N VAL A 67 -5.54 -3.85 2.08
CA VAL A 67 -4.27 -4.00 1.34
C VAL A 67 -4.23 -5.34 0.62
N SER A 68 -4.64 -6.43 1.28
CA SER A 68 -4.65 -7.76 0.68
C SER A 68 -5.58 -7.86 -0.53
N ILE A 69 -6.73 -7.17 -0.50
CA ILE A 69 -7.67 -7.11 -1.62
C ILE A 69 -7.04 -6.39 -2.80
N VAL A 70 -6.37 -5.25 -2.57
CA VAL A 70 -5.68 -4.50 -3.63
C VAL A 70 -4.56 -5.33 -4.26
N MET A 71 -3.70 -5.95 -3.44
CA MET A 71 -2.62 -6.81 -3.93
C MET A 71 -3.14 -8.01 -4.73
N SER A 72 -4.23 -8.63 -4.25
CA SER A 72 -4.90 -9.70 -4.98
C SER A 72 -5.43 -9.20 -6.32
N GLY A 73 -6.11 -8.05 -6.33
CA GLY A 73 -6.65 -7.41 -7.53
C GLY A 73 -5.59 -7.16 -8.59
N VAL A 74 -4.51 -6.46 -8.24
CA VAL A 74 -3.40 -6.12 -9.13
C VAL A 74 -2.77 -7.38 -9.75
N THR A 75 -2.57 -8.42 -8.96
CA THR A 75 -1.93 -9.66 -9.42
C THR A 75 -2.90 -10.67 -10.07
N THR A 76 -4.17 -10.30 -10.29
CA THR A 76 -5.18 -11.25 -10.80
C THR A 76 -4.83 -11.78 -12.19
N CYS A 77 -4.42 -10.89 -13.11
CA CYS A 77 -4.07 -11.25 -14.50
C CYS A 77 -2.87 -12.20 -14.60
N LEU A 78 -2.01 -12.22 -13.58
CA LEU A 78 -0.85 -13.11 -13.49
C LEU A 78 -1.21 -14.49 -12.94
N ARG A 79 -2.30 -14.58 -12.17
CA ARG A 79 -2.72 -15.81 -11.47
C ARG A 79 -3.81 -16.57 -12.21
N PHE A 80 -4.63 -15.87 -13.00
CA PHE A 80 -5.78 -16.47 -13.69
C PHE A 80 -5.85 -16.04 -15.16
N PRO A 81 -6.34 -16.93 -16.05
CA PRO A 81 -6.61 -16.57 -17.43
C PRO A 81 -7.81 -15.61 -17.48
N GLY A 82 -7.72 -14.62 -18.36
CA GLY A 82 -8.80 -13.67 -18.64
C GLY A 82 -8.85 -13.30 -20.11
N GLN A 83 -10.00 -12.80 -20.56
CA GLN A 83 -10.23 -12.46 -21.97
C GLN A 83 -9.39 -11.26 -22.44
N LEU A 84 -9.07 -10.36 -21.52
CA LEU A 84 -8.19 -9.22 -21.73
C LEU A 84 -7.26 -9.13 -20.51
N ASN A 85 -6.11 -9.81 -20.60
CA ASN A 85 -5.10 -9.78 -19.55
C ASN A 85 -4.05 -8.72 -19.84
N SER A 86 -3.66 -7.99 -18.81
CA SER A 86 -2.48 -7.11 -18.81
C SER A 86 -1.37 -7.82 -18.04
N ASP A 87 -0.18 -7.87 -18.63
CA ASP A 87 1.04 -8.31 -17.97
C ASP A 87 1.67 -7.15 -17.16
N LEU A 88 2.69 -7.46 -16.36
CA LEU A 88 3.54 -6.48 -15.66
C LEU A 88 4.55 -5.83 -16.62
#